data_AF-A0A7V9EIY2-F1
#
_entry.id   AF-A0A7V9EIY2-F1
#
_cell.length_a   1.000
_cell.length_b   1.000
_cell.length_c   1.000
_cell.angle_alpha   90.00
_cell.angle_beta   90.00
_cell.angle_gamma   90.00
#
_symmetry.space_group_name_H-M   'P 1'
#
loop_
_entity.id
_entity.type
_entity.pdbx_description
1 polymer ?
#
loop_
_entity_poly.entity_id
_entity_poly.type
_entity_poly.pdbx_seq_one_letter_code
_entity_poly.pdbx_strand_id
1 'polypeptide(L)' 'ADRAIEAGLDATNGGTANSVELDGENGATWEVEVTRTDGSTVDVRLDQNYSLVVIEGDGESTDGGDSSR' A
#
# COMPACT_ATOMS: atom_id res chain seq x y z
N ALA A 1 -4.75 -12.53 9.48
CA ALA A 1 -4.34 -11.46 8.56
C ALA A 1 -5.54 -10.60 8.12
N ASP A 2 -6.76 -11.06 8.41
CA ASP A 2 -8.03 -10.42 8.05
C ASP A 2 -8.13 -8.96 8.52
N ARG A 3 -7.70 -8.66 9.76
CA ARG A 3 -7.70 -7.28 10.26
C ARG A 3 -6.76 -6.32 9.52
N ALA A 4 -5.63 -6.83 9.03
CA ALA A 4 -4.73 -6.02 8.21
C ALA A 4 -5.37 -5.76 6.84
N ILE A 5 -5.99 -6.78 6.22
CA ILE A 5 -6.73 -6.64 4.97
C ILE A 5 -7.85 -5.59 5.10
N GLU A 6 -8.67 -5.67 6.16
CA GLU A 6 -9.74 -4.70 6.41
C GLU A 6 -9.20 -3.28 6.55
N ALA A 7 -8.13 -3.09 7.34
CA ALA A 7 -7.50 -1.79 7.52
C ALA A 7 -6.87 -1.26 6.21
N GLY A 8 -6.25 -2.12 5.41
CA GLY A 8 -5.67 -1.74 4.12
C GLY A 8 -6.74 -1.30 3.11
N LEU A 9 -7.87 -2.02 3.07
CA LEU A 9 -9.01 -1.66 2.23
C LEU A 9 -9.68 -0.36 2.69
N ASP A 10 -9.81 -0.14 4.00
CA ASP A 10 -10.33 1.13 4.54
C ASP A 10 -9.40 2.30 4.18
N ALA A 11 -8.09 2.14 4.37
CA ALA A 11 -7.08 3.16 4.07
C ALA A 11 -7.01 3.54 2.58
N THR A 12 -7.37 2.62 1.68
CA THR A 12 -7.42 2.84 0.23
C THR A 12 -8.80 3.26 -0.27
N ASN A 13 -9.77 3.41 0.64
CA ASN A 13 -11.17 3.73 0.32
C ASN A 13 -11.83 2.65 -0.58
N GLY A 14 -11.43 1.39 -0.36
CA GLY A 14 -11.86 0.21 -1.11
C GLY A 14 -10.81 -0.29 -2.11
N GLY A 15 -11.11 -1.42 -2.74
CA GLY A 15 -10.18 -2.09 -3.66
C GLY A 15 -10.24 -3.60 -3.48
N THR A 16 -9.18 -4.26 -3.91
CA THR A 16 -8.97 -5.70 -3.73
C THR A 16 -7.63 -5.92 -3.07
N ALA A 17 -7.63 -6.52 -1.88
CA ALA A 17 -6.38 -6.95 -1.25
C ALA A 17 -5.87 -8.21 -1.96
N ASN A 18 -4.65 -8.14 -2.47
CA ASN A 18 -4.02 -9.23 -3.20
C ASN A 18 -3.25 -10.14 -2.23
N SER A 19 -2.47 -9.52 -1.34
CA SER A 19 -1.51 -10.18 -0.47
C SER A 19 -1.41 -9.47 0.87
N VAL A 20 -1.03 -10.22 1.91
CA VAL A 20 -0.76 -9.70 3.24
C VAL A 20 0.42 -10.41 3.85
N GLU A 21 1.43 -9.63 4.25
CA GLU A 21 2.71 -10.12 4.75
C GLU A 21 3.05 -9.45 6.07
N LEU A 22 3.89 -10.10 6.88
CA LEU A 22 4.45 -9.50 8.08
C LEU A 22 5.65 -8.66 7.65
N ASP A 23 5.55 -7.34 7.79
CA ASP A 23 6.64 -6.42 7.54
C ASP A 23 7.27 -6.03 8.88
N GLY A 24 8.59 -6.03 8.98
CA GLY A 24 9.31 -5.66 10.21
C GLY A 24 10.10 -4.36 10.07
N GLU A 25 9.99 -3.69 8.93
CA GLU A 25 10.80 -2.55 8.56
C GLU A 25 10.04 -1.23 8.78
N ASN A 26 10.79 -0.17 9.05
CA ASN A 26 10.24 1.19 9.19
C ASN A 26 9.11 1.37 10.24
N GLY A 27 8.98 0.44 11.21
CA GLY A 27 7.94 0.49 12.25
C GLY A 27 6.59 -0.10 11.83
N ALA A 28 6.49 -0.66 10.63
CA ALA A 28 5.37 -1.49 10.23
C ALA A 28 5.50 -2.88 10.88
N THR A 29 4.36 -3.53 11.04
CA THR A 29 4.22 -4.94 11.45
C THR A 29 3.55 -5.75 10.34
N TRP A 30 2.73 -5.11 9.51
CA TRP A 30 2.00 -5.74 8.41
C TRP A 30 2.12 -4.89 7.15
N GLU A 31 2.21 -5.55 6.02
CA GLU A 31 2.09 -4.95 4.70
C GLU A 31 0.92 -5.62 3.97
N VAL A 32 0.09 -4.80 3.31
CA VAL A 32 -1.08 -5.25 2.55
C VAL A 32 -1.01 -4.64 1.17
N GLU A 33 -0.81 -5.49 0.16
CA GLU A 33 -0.87 -5.08 -1.23
C GLU A 33 -2.34 -4.96 -1.66
N VAL A 34 -2.75 -3.75 -2.09
CA VAL A 34 -4.12 -3.46 -2.50
C VAL A 34 -4.16 -2.91 -3.93
N THR A 35 -4.94 -3.57 -4.78
CA THR A 35 -5.34 -3.03 -6.08
C THR A 35 -6.52 -2.08 -5.88
N ARG A 36 -6.31 -0.78 -6.10
CA ARG A 36 -7.35 0.25 -6.04
C ARG A 36 -8.36 0.08 -7.17
N THR A 37 -9.51 0.73 -7.03
CA THR A 37 -10.56 0.75 -8.07
C THR A 37 -10.11 1.42 -9.38
N ASP A 38 -9.07 2.25 -9.32
CA ASP A 38 -8.44 2.89 -10.47
C ASP A 38 -7.49 1.96 -11.23
N GLY A 39 -7.24 0.75 -10.71
CA GLY A 39 -6.34 -0.25 -11.29
C GLY A 39 -4.87 -0.13 -10.86
N SER A 40 -4.52 0.90 -10.09
CA SER A 40 -3.20 1.05 -9.47
C SER A 40 -3.05 0.15 -8.24
N THR A 41 -1.87 -0.44 -8.07
CA THR A 41 -1.51 -1.23 -6.89
C THR A 41 -0.71 -0.39 -5.91
N VAL A 42 -1.03 -0.52 -4.63
CA VAL A 42 -0.32 0.16 -3.54
C VAL A 42 -0.07 -0.80 -2.38
N ASP A 43 1.05 -0.59 -1.69
CA ASP A 43 1.44 -1.29 -0.48
C ASP A 43 1.05 -0.46 0.74
N VAL A 44 0.14 -1.01 1.54
CA VAL A 44 -0.33 -0.38 2.77
C VAL A 44 0.41 -0.99 3.94
N ARG A 45 1.29 -0.19 4.57
CA ARG A 45 2.00 -0.59 5.78
C ARG A 45 1.24 -0.19 7.04
N LEU A 46 1.07 -1.14 7.94
CA LEU A 46 0.32 -1.01 9.18
C LEU A 46 1.18 -1.40 10.38
N ASP A 47 0.97 -0.75 11.52
CA ASP A 47 1.65 -1.10 12.76
C ASP A 47 1.00 -2.32 13.45
N GLN A 48 1.53 -2.77 14.59
CA GLN A 48 1.01 -3.89 15.38
C GLN A 48 -0.47 -3.74 15.80
N ASN A 49 -0.96 -2.50 15.91
CA ASN A 49 -2.34 -2.14 16.21
C ASN A 49 -3.22 -2.03 14.95
N TYR A 50 -2.70 -2.34 13.77
CA TYR A 50 -3.36 -2.18 12.47
C TYR A 50 -3.66 -0.71 12.10
N SER A 51 -2.92 0.24 12.67
CA SER A 51 -3.03 1.65 12.26
C SER A 51 -2.13 1.92 11.07
N LEU A 52 -2.56 2.83 10.21
CA LEU A 52 -1.82 3.20 9.01
C LEU A 52 -0.49 3.86 9.35
N VAL A 53 0.61 3.29 8.87
CA VAL A 53 1.95 3.87 8.95
C VAL A 53 2.25 4.65 7.68
N VAL A 54 2.14 3.98 6.52
CA VAL A 54 2.40 4.59 5.20
C VAL A 54 1.66 3.83 4.10
N ILE A 55 1.33 4.53 3.01
CA ILE A 55 0.88 3.92 1.75
C ILE A 55 1.92 4.27 0.69
N GLU A 56 2.62 3.27 0.19
CA GLU A 56 3.54 3.42 -0.94
C GLU A 56 2.85 2.90 -2.19
N GLY A 57 2.86 3.66 -3.28
CA GLY A 57 2.35 3.15 -4.55
C GLY A 57 3.48 2.48 -5.32
N ASP A 58 3.16 1.43 -6.07
CA ASP A 58 4.00 0.98 -7.20
C ASP A 58 3.84 1.98 -8.36
N GLY A 59 4.06 3.25 -8.04
CA GLY A 59 4.29 4.29 -9.02
C GLY A 59 5.78 4.28 -9.23
N GLU A 60 6.24 3.65 -10.32
CA GLU A 60 7.33 4.24 -11.06
C GLU A 60 6.99 5.72 -11.17
N SER A 61 7.65 6.54 -10.36
CA SER A 61 7.65 7.97 -10.55
C SER A 61 8.22 8.13 -11.94
N THR A 62 7.34 8.28 -12.92
CA THR A 62 7.69 8.81 -14.23
C THR A 62 8.10 10.25 -13.96
N ASP A 63 9.32 10.40 -13.46
CA ASP A 63 10.07 11.64 -13.52
C ASP A 63 10.14 11.94 -15.02
N GLY A 64 9.29 12.88 -15.42
CA GLY A 64 8.99 13.18 -16.80
C GLY A 64 10.29 13.43 -17.55
N GLY A 65 10.45 12.73 -18.68
CA GLY A 65 11.58 12.93 -19.58
C GLY A 65 11.77 14.41 -19.88
N ASP A 66 12.87 14.97 -19.39
CA ASP A 66 13.37 16.24 -19.90
C ASP A 66 13.89 16.01 -21.32
N SER A 67 12.99 16.30 -22.25
CA SER A 67 13.29 16.46 -23.66
C SER A 67 13.63 17.92 -23.91
N SER A 68 14.84 18.34 -23.54
CA SER A 68 15.41 19.58 -24.08
C SER A 68 16.19 19.28 -25.37
N ARG A 69 15.62 19.78 -26.48
CA ARG A 69 16.17 19.85 -27.83
C ARG A 69 17.56 20.47 -27.92
#